data_AF-A0A8T4ZV13-F1
#
_entry.id   AF-A0A8T4ZV13-F1
#
_cell.length_a   1.000
_cell.length_b   1.000
_cell.length_c   1.000
_cell.angle_alpha   90.00
_cell.angle_beta   90.00
_cell.angle_gamma   90.00
#
_symmetry.space_group_name_H-M   'P 1'
#
loop_
_entity.id
_entity.type
_entity.pdbx_description
1 polymer ?
#
loop_
_entity_poly.entity_id
_entity_poly.type
_entity_poly.pdbx_seq_one_letter_code
_entity_poly.pdbx_strand_id
1 'polypeptide(L)'
;MFLFLSCVAGSTLLPPFTARIVVAETAGPLYVKFRVLYTDTPSVWVFGEVINNGSVPVKNVNVTITFYDNQGFVINQTKVATKLEVILPSRRSPVTASIADDLARRYLENNGRCEVEISEYEDYPQGIETNLIILPQGTSLTESNASIYGYVYNNSSKTFAVIEVWALLYDEKGIRTADTFFYVLAPGNYLVPGGQTQEMFVINTVFANDACERLACILLVETKQRGNQSGCQGDQEVLFFLKGGPPPTGESFDFRWLVLAAVVLLTVIGSVYFVRKRRQKRVRHVRS
;
A
#
# COMPACT_ATOMS: atom_id res chain seq x y z
N MET A 1 -17.14 -45.31 41.54
CA MET A 1 -17.85 -44.16 40.94
C MET A 1 -16.80 -43.16 40.50
N PHE A 2 -16.41 -43.18 39.23
CA PHE A 2 -15.35 -42.33 38.68
C PHE A 2 -15.96 -41.02 38.18
N LEU A 3 -15.56 -39.90 38.78
CA LEU A 3 -15.87 -38.55 38.31
C LEU A 3 -14.94 -38.21 37.14
N PHE A 4 -15.48 -38.12 35.93
CA PHE A 4 -14.82 -37.49 34.80
C PHE A 4 -14.98 -35.97 34.93
N LEU A 5 -13.89 -35.27 35.23
CA LEU A 5 -13.78 -33.82 35.06
C LEU A 5 -13.48 -33.55 33.58
N SER A 6 -14.49 -33.23 32.79
CA SER A 6 -14.29 -32.71 31.43
C SER A 6 -13.84 -31.25 31.52
N CYS A 7 -12.55 -31.02 31.31
CA CYS A 7 -12.00 -29.69 31.09
C CYS A 7 -12.48 -29.20 29.72
N VAL A 8 -13.53 -28.37 29.69
CA VAL A 8 -13.92 -27.63 28.48
C VAL A 8 -12.91 -26.51 28.34
N ALA A 9 -11.88 -26.74 27.53
CA ALA A 9 -11.05 -25.66 27.01
C ALA A 9 -11.95 -24.79 26.12
N GLY A 10 -12.55 -23.76 26.72
CA GLY A 10 -13.23 -22.71 25.99
C GLY A 10 -12.19 -22.02 25.13
N SER A 11 -12.15 -22.34 23.84
CA SER A 11 -11.50 -21.52 22.85
C SER A 11 -12.23 -20.17 22.85
N THR A 12 -11.69 -19.21 23.60
CA THR A 12 -12.08 -17.82 23.47
C THR A 12 -11.60 -17.37 22.11
N LEU A 13 -12.44 -17.56 21.08
CA LEU A 13 -12.32 -16.87 19.81
C LEU A 13 -12.20 -15.38 20.17
N LEU A 14 -11.00 -14.83 19.97
CA LEU A 14 -10.76 -13.42 20.20
C LEU A 14 -11.77 -12.62 19.38
N PRO A 15 -12.34 -11.53 19.94
CA PRO A 15 -13.26 -10.71 19.19
C PRO A 15 -12.58 -10.21 17.91
N PRO A 16 -13.30 -10.18 16.78
CA PRO A 16 -12.73 -9.71 15.52
C PRO A 16 -12.18 -8.29 15.67
N PHE A 17 -10.98 -8.07 15.14
CA PHE A 17 -10.32 -6.76 15.09
C PHE A 17 -11.31 -5.67 14.67
N THR A 18 -11.61 -4.74 15.58
CA THR A 18 -12.50 -3.62 15.25
C THR A 18 -11.69 -2.56 14.51
N ALA A 19 -11.75 -2.61 13.18
CA ALA A 19 -11.12 -1.62 12.32
C ALA A 19 -12.06 -0.42 12.10
N ARG A 20 -11.59 0.78 12.44
CA ARG A 20 -12.20 2.04 12.01
C ARG A 20 -11.40 2.59 10.83
N ILE A 21 -12.06 2.78 9.68
CA ILE A 21 -11.48 3.53 8.56
C ILE A 21 -11.78 5.00 8.80
N VAL A 22 -10.76 5.83 8.77
CA VAL A 22 -10.90 7.28 8.79
C VAL A 22 -10.19 7.81 7.55
N VAL A 23 -10.90 8.65 6.79
CA VAL A 23 -10.33 9.40 5.67
C VAL A 23 -10.16 10.81 6.16
N ALA A 24 -8.92 11.28 6.25
CA ALA A 24 -8.62 12.66 6.55
C ALA A 24 -8.34 13.39 5.24
N GLU A 25 -9.24 14.31 4.87
CA GLU A 25 -8.99 15.27 3.80
C GLU A 25 -8.08 16.37 4.35
N THR A 26 -6.90 16.52 3.77
CA THR A 26 -6.02 17.64 4.10
C THR A 26 -6.22 18.79 3.12
N ALA A 27 -5.99 20.02 3.58
CA ALA A 27 -5.97 21.19 2.70
C ALA A 27 -4.76 21.09 1.75
N GLY A 28 -4.94 20.48 0.58
CA GLY A 28 -3.85 20.28 -0.36
C GLY A 28 -4.13 19.19 -1.40
N PRO A 29 -3.13 18.90 -2.25
CA PRO A 29 -3.22 17.85 -3.26
C PRO A 29 -3.15 16.44 -2.66
N LEU A 30 -2.74 16.32 -1.40
CA LEU A 30 -2.55 15.05 -0.71
C LEU A 30 -3.77 14.73 0.17
N TYR A 31 -4.01 13.45 0.39
CA TYR A 31 -4.90 12.98 1.45
C TYR A 31 -4.39 11.65 1.98
N VAL A 32 -4.82 11.29 3.19
CA VAL A 32 -4.40 10.05 3.85
C VAL A 32 -5.61 9.16 4.13
N LYS A 33 -5.51 7.91 3.69
CA LYS A 33 -6.43 6.82 4.07
C LYS A 33 -5.72 5.96 5.08
N PHE A 34 -6.30 5.74 6.26
CA PHE A 34 -5.65 4.90 7.26
C PHE A 34 -6.62 3.98 8.01
N ARG A 35 -6.02 3.01 8.69
CA ARG A 35 -6.65 2.07 9.61
C ARG A 35 -5.74 1.89 10.82
N VAL A 36 -6.37 1.71 11.98
CA VAL A 36 -5.70 1.30 13.21
C VAL A 36 -5.98 -0.17 13.46
N LEU A 37 -4.94 -0.94 13.79
CA LEU A 37 -4.99 -2.34 14.19
C LEU A 37 -4.36 -2.49 15.58
N TYR A 38 -4.92 -3.39 16.38
CA TYR A 38 -4.36 -3.81 17.66
C TYR A 38 -3.89 -5.25 17.48
N THR A 39 -2.74 -5.57 18.06
CA THR A 39 -2.26 -6.96 18.12
C THR A 39 -2.36 -7.46 19.56
N ASP A 40 -2.12 -8.74 19.79
CA ASP A 40 -2.05 -9.32 21.15
C ASP A 40 -0.85 -8.81 21.96
N THR A 41 0.06 -8.06 21.31
CA THR A 41 1.14 -7.31 21.97
C THR A 41 0.64 -5.92 22.39
N PRO A 42 1.29 -5.24 23.36
CA PRO A 42 0.93 -3.88 23.82
C PRO A 42 1.14 -2.77 22.77
N SER A 43 1.09 -3.13 21.47
CA SER A 43 1.38 -2.27 20.34
C SER A 43 0.12 -1.94 19.55
N VAL A 44 0.00 -0.66 19.21
CA VAL A 44 -0.97 -0.15 18.26
C VAL A 44 -0.27 0.03 16.91
N TRP A 45 -0.84 -0.55 15.87
CA TRP A 45 -0.36 -0.40 14.50
C TRP A 45 -1.26 0.53 13.72
N VAL A 46 -0.67 1.49 13.01
CA VAL A 46 -1.38 2.37 12.08
C VAL A 46 -0.85 2.10 10.68
N PHE A 47 -1.73 1.63 9.82
CA PHE A 47 -1.47 1.42 8.40
C PHE A 47 -2.19 2.50 7.61
N GLY A 48 -1.44 3.37 6.93
CA GLY A 48 -1.97 4.46 6.13
C GLY A 48 -1.36 4.54 4.73
N GLU A 49 -2.09 5.12 3.79
CA GLU A 49 -1.64 5.45 2.43
C GLU A 49 -1.78 6.95 2.23
N VAL A 50 -0.69 7.60 1.88
CA VAL A 50 -0.74 8.99 1.40
C VAL A 50 -0.88 8.96 -0.11
N ILE A 51 -1.90 9.64 -0.62
CA ILE A 51 -2.25 9.63 -2.04
C ILE A 51 -2.12 11.04 -2.58
N ASN A 52 -1.37 11.20 -3.66
CA ASN A 52 -1.19 12.47 -4.36
C ASN A 52 -2.25 12.64 -5.45
N ASN A 53 -3.31 13.37 -5.17
CA ASN A 53 -4.33 13.78 -6.15
C ASN A 53 -3.97 15.07 -6.91
N GLY A 54 -2.80 15.66 -6.62
CA GLY A 54 -2.28 16.83 -7.32
C GLY A 54 -1.81 16.51 -8.73
N SER A 55 -1.41 17.56 -9.45
CA SER A 55 -0.81 17.46 -10.78
C SER A 55 0.73 17.48 -10.77
N VAL A 56 1.35 17.68 -9.60
CA VAL A 56 2.80 17.79 -9.43
C VAL A 56 3.27 16.67 -8.50
N PRO A 57 4.40 16.01 -8.79
CA PRO A 57 5.02 15.10 -7.84
C PRO A 57 5.33 15.82 -6.52
N VAL A 58 5.25 15.10 -5.40
CA VAL A 58 5.65 15.62 -4.09
C VAL A 58 6.71 14.71 -3.48
N LYS A 59 7.62 15.25 -2.68
CA LYS A 59 8.63 14.48 -1.97
C LYS A 59 8.67 14.78 -0.48
N ASN A 60 9.47 14.01 0.26
CA ASN A 60 9.72 14.20 1.70
C ASN A 60 8.42 14.26 2.51
N VAL A 61 7.46 13.40 2.15
CA VAL A 61 6.13 13.44 2.76
C VAL A 61 6.16 12.81 4.14
N ASN A 62 5.78 13.59 5.15
CA ASN A 62 5.62 13.12 6.52
C ASN A 62 4.15 13.20 6.94
N VAL A 63 3.73 12.24 7.76
CA VAL A 63 2.45 12.27 8.46
C VAL A 63 2.68 12.38 9.96
N THR A 64 1.81 13.13 10.62
CA THR A 64 1.69 13.13 12.09
C THR A 64 0.49 12.27 12.46
N ILE A 65 0.71 11.34 13.38
CA ILE A 65 -0.31 10.44 13.93
C ILE A 65 -0.52 10.85 15.38
N THR A 66 -1.73 11.29 15.71
CA THR A 66 -2.09 11.77 17.04
C THR A 66 -3.16 10.86 17.64
N PHE A 67 -2.89 10.38 18.85
CA PHE A 67 -3.80 9.55 19.63
C PHE A 67 -4.43 10.39 20.71
N TYR A 68 -5.73 10.20 20.92
CA TYR A 68 -6.48 10.88 21.96
C TYR A 68 -7.23 9.89 22.83
N ASP A 69 -7.38 10.24 24.10
CA ASP A 69 -8.32 9.57 24.98
C ASP A 69 -9.78 9.89 24.63
N ASN A 70 -10.70 9.32 25.39
CA ASN A 70 -12.15 9.51 25.24
C ASN A 70 -12.64 10.92 25.65
N GLN A 71 -11.80 11.71 26.34
CA GLN A 71 -12.07 13.10 26.70
C GLN A 71 -11.51 14.07 25.65
N GLY A 72 -10.75 13.55 24.66
CA GLY A 72 -10.17 14.33 23.58
C GLY A 72 -8.79 14.90 23.90
N PHE A 73 -8.14 14.49 24.99
CA PHE A 73 -6.76 14.88 25.30
C PHE A 73 -5.77 14.04 24.49
N VAL A 74 -4.70 14.68 24.02
CA VAL A 74 -3.60 14.00 23.33
C VAL A 74 -2.85 13.11 24.32
N ILE A 75 -2.80 11.82 24.03
CA ILE A 75 -2.07 10.83 24.85
C ILE A 75 -0.73 10.46 24.23
N ASN A 76 -0.63 10.51 22.91
CA ASN A 76 0.59 10.21 22.17
C ASN A 76 0.56 10.88 20.80
N GLN A 77 1.73 11.22 20.28
CA GLN A 77 1.90 11.77 18.94
C GLN A 77 3.22 11.30 18.34
N THR A 78 3.19 10.85 17.09
CA THR A 78 4.40 10.45 16.36
C THR A 78 4.39 11.00 14.94
N LYS A 79 5.58 11.28 14.41
CA LYS A 79 5.79 11.73 13.02
C LYS A 79 6.51 10.64 12.25
N VAL A 80 5.97 10.26 11.09
CA VAL A 80 6.49 9.15 10.29
C VAL A 80 6.54 9.55 8.82
N ALA A 81 7.65 9.24 8.15
CA ALA A 81 7.80 9.44 6.72
C ALA A 81 7.03 8.37 5.92
N THR A 82 6.56 8.74 4.72
CA THR A 82 6.09 7.77 3.75
C THR A 82 7.24 6.89 3.26
N LYS A 83 6.96 5.66 2.81
CA LYS A 83 8.01 4.74 2.36
C LYS A 83 8.65 5.14 1.04
N LEU A 84 7.86 5.65 0.09
CA LEU A 84 8.37 6.26 -1.13
C LEU A 84 8.83 7.68 -0.79
N GLU A 85 10.02 8.05 -1.27
CA GLU A 85 10.54 9.41 -1.15
C GLU A 85 9.77 10.38 -2.04
N VAL A 86 9.37 9.93 -3.24
CA VAL A 86 8.58 10.74 -4.18
C VAL A 86 7.25 10.08 -4.52
N ILE A 87 6.15 10.83 -4.37
CA ILE A 87 4.79 10.41 -4.72
C ILE A 87 4.34 11.14 -5.98
N LEU A 88 4.31 10.42 -7.11
CA LEU A 88 3.83 10.97 -8.38
C LEU A 88 2.32 11.29 -8.37
N PRO A 89 1.84 12.16 -9.28
CA PRO A 89 0.41 12.40 -9.46
C PRO A 89 -0.40 11.11 -9.63
N SER A 90 -1.55 11.05 -8.94
CA SER A 90 -2.46 9.90 -8.88
C SER A 90 -1.84 8.61 -8.32
N ARG A 91 -0.72 8.70 -7.60
CA ARG A 91 -0.08 7.56 -6.93
C ARG A 91 -0.21 7.65 -5.43
N ARG A 92 0.16 6.55 -4.77
CA ARG A 92 0.16 6.40 -3.33
C ARG A 92 1.53 5.98 -2.80
N SER A 93 1.82 6.37 -1.56
CA SER A 93 2.90 5.78 -0.79
C SER A 93 2.36 5.21 0.51
N PRO A 94 2.80 4.01 0.92
CA PRO A 94 2.46 3.49 2.24
C PRO A 94 3.15 4.31 3.33
N VAL A 95 2.50 4.35 4.50
CA VAL A 95 3.04 4.77 5.77
C VAL A 95 2.58 3.78 6.84
N THR A 96 3.51 3.34 7.69
CA THR A 96 3.24 2.36 8.74
C THR A 96 3.93 2.82 10.01
N ALA A 97 3.16 2.89 11.10
CA ALA A 97 3.66 3.23 12.42
C ALA A 97 3.25 2.16 13.43
N SER A 98 4.15 1.84 14.35
CA SER A 98 3.86 1.00 15.52
C SER A 98 4.18 1.79 16.77
N ILE A 99 3.24 1.87 17.70
CA ILE A 99 3.46 2.49 19.00
C ILE A 99 3.29 1.41 20.06
N ALA A 100 4.39 1.08 20.74
CA ALA A 100 4.40 0.21 21.90
C ALA A 100 3.96 1.00 23.14
N ASP A 101 2.65 1.23 23.26
CA ASP A 101 2.05 2.02 24.33
C ASP A 101 0.71 1.41 24.76
N ASP A 102 0.76 0.72 25.92
CA ASP A 102 -0.41 0.11 26.55
C ASP A 102 -1.49 1.12 26.93
N LEU A 103 -1.15 2.38 27.18
CA LEU A 103 -2.14 3.42 27.41
C LEU A 103 -2.84 3.74 26.10
N ALA A 104 -2.10 3.99 25.02
CA ALA A 104 -2.69 4.26 23.70
C ALA A 104 -3.64 3.15 23.26
N ARG A 105 -3.25 1.88 23.45
CA ARG A 105 -4.12 0.72 23.19
C ARG A 105 -5.40 0.77 24.02
N ARG A 106 -5.29 0.88 25.35
CA ARG A 106 -6.45 0.90 26.26
C ARG A 106 -7.39 2.07 25.99
N TYR A 107 -6.86 3.24 25.65
CA TYR A 107 -7.70 4.40 25.33
C TYR A 107 -8.49 4.17 24.06
N LEU A 108 -7.85 3.67 23.00
CA LEU A 108 -8.54 3.36 21.76
C LEU A 108 -9.59 2.25 21.91
N GLU A 109 -9.33 1.24 22.74
CA GLU A 109 -10.32 0.22 23.12
C GLU A 109 -11.53 0.82 23.86
N ASN A 110 -11.32 1.92 24.59
CA ASN A 110 -12.34 2.63 25.37
C ASN A 110 -12.87 3.90 24.67
N ASN A 111 -13.09 3.84 23.36
CA ASN A 111 -13.61 4.94 22.52
C ASN A 111 -12.67 6.15 22.32
N GLY A 112 -11.37 5.97 22.55
CA GLY A 112 -10.36 6.92 22.08
C GLY A 112 -10.37 7.08 20.56
N ARG A 113 -9.66 8.07 20.05
CA ARG A 113 -9.55 8.34 18.61
C ARG A 113 -8.09 8.41 18.17
N CYS A 114 -7.87 8.12 16.90
CA CYS A 114 -6.61 8.33 16.21
C CYS A 114 -6.88 9.24 15.03
N GLU A 115 -6.05 10.27 14.87
CA GLU A 115 -6.06 11.18 13.74
C GLU A 115 -4.72 11.08 13.02
N VAL A 116 -4.76 11.06 11.68
CA VAL A 116 -3.56 11.05 10.85
C VAL A 116 -3.66 12.23 9.90
N GLU A 117 -2.64 13.07 9.91
CA GLU A 117 -2.58 14.29 9.13
C GLU A 117 -1.25 14.35 8.39
N ILE A 118 -1.27 14.87 7.17
CA ILE A 118 -0.03 15.19 6.46
C ILE A 118 0.56 16.43 7.10
N SER A 119 1.79 16.33 7.62
CA SER A 119 2.44 17.40 8.37
C SER A 119 3.53 18.12 7.59
N GLU A 120 4.08 17.48 6.55
CA GLU A 120 5.14 18.06 5.72
C GLU A 120 5.17 17.40 4.35
N TYR A 121 5.46 18.18 3.31
CA TYR A 121 5.81 17.73 1.98
C TYR A 121 6.44 18.88 1.19
N GLU A 122 7.14 18.54 0.10
CA GLU A 122 7.70 19.50 -0.84
C GLU A 122 7.21 19.21 -2.26
N ASP A 123 6.83 20.24 -3.01
CA ASP A 123 6.61 20.10 -4.45
C ASP A 123 7.91 19.71 -5.16
N TYR A 124 7.83 18.75 -6.07
CA TYR A 124 8.98 18.22 -6.81
C TYR A 124 8.74 18.25 -8.33
N PRO A 125 8.69 19.45 -8.95
CA PRO A 125 8.30 19.62 -10.34
C PRO A 125 9.37 19.20 -11.36
N GLN A 126 10.59 18.86 -10.93
CA GLN A 126 11.72 18.60 -11.84
C GLN A 126 11.54 17.37 -12.75
N GLY A 127 10.40 16.68 -12.67
CA GLY A 127 10.10 15.53 -13.49
C GLY A 127 10.91 14.33 -13.05
N ILE A 128 10.30 13.16 -13.15
CA ILE A 128 10.98 11.91 -12.87
C ILE A 128 10.99 11.13 -14.16
N GLU A 129 12.19 10.94 -14.72
CA GLU A 129 12.37 9.99 -15.81
C GLU A 129 12.48 8.58 -15.22
N THR A 130 11.35 8.03 -14.82
CA THR A 130 11.25 6.62 -14.48
C THR A 130 10.18 5.96 -15.29
N ASN A 131 10.64 4.99 -16.05
CA ASN A 131 9.80 4.11 -16.82
C ASN A 131 10.19 2.69 -16.43
N LEU A 132 10.12 2.42 -15.12
CA LEU A 132 10.22 1.07 -14.62
C LEU A 132 8.89 0.36 -14.84
N ILE A 133 8.97 -0.89 -15.28
CA ILE A 133 7.82 -1.74 -15.52
C ILE A 133 7.90 -2.94 -14.59
N ILE A 134 6.90 -3.13 -13.75
CA ILE A 134 6.76 -4.32 -12.91
C ILE A 134 5.91 -5.35 -13.67
N LEU A 135 6.46 -6.55 -13.82
CA LEU A 135 5.84 -7.69 -14.49
C LEU A 135 5.67 -8.83 -13.48
N PRO A 136 4.58 -8.87 -12.69
CA PRO A 136 4.29 -10.00 -11.82
C PRO A 136 4.08 -11.26 -12.67
N GLN A 137 4.73 -12.36 -12.30
CA GLN A 137 4.59 -13.65 -12.99
C GLN A 137 3.78 -14.66 -12.20
N GLY A 138 3.83 -14.60 -10.87
CA GLY A 138 3.18 -15.60 -10.05
C GLY A 138 3.15 -15.22 -8.58
N THR A 139 2.32 -15.96 -7.86
CA THR A 139 2.12 -15.81 -6.43
C THR A 139 2.10 -17.19 -5.79
N SER A 140 2.69 -17.33 -4.62
CA SER A 140 2.55 -18.52 -3.78
C SER A 140 1.98 -18.07 -2.44
N LEU A 141 0.88 -18.69 -2.02
CA LEU A 141 0.25 -18.43 -0.73
C LEU A 141 0.41 -19.67 0.15
N THR A 142 0.87 -19.46 1.37
CA THR A 142 0.77 -20.44 2.46
C THR A 142 -0.15 -19.89 3.55
N GLU A 143 -0.42 -20.68 4.58
CA GLU A 143 -1.20 -20.22 5.74
C GLU A 143 -0.61 -18.96 6.40
N SER A 144 0.69 -18.73 6.28
CA SER A 144 1.41 -17.64 6.97
C SER A 144 2.20 -16.72 6.07
N ASN A 145 2.28 -16.99 4.76
CA ASN A 145 3.11 -16.21 3.85
C ASN A 145 2.42 -15.98 2.51
N ALA A 146 2.68 -14.80 1.94
CA ALA A 146 2.40 -14.49 0.56
C ALA A 146 3.72 -14.16 -0.14
N SER A 147 4.09 -14.98 -1.12
CA SER A 147 5.24 -14.75 -1.98
C SER A 147 4.77 -14.27 -3.35
N ILE A 148 5.44 -13.25 -3.88
CA ILE A 148 5.18 -12.64 -5.18
C ILE A 148 6.49 -12.71 -5.98
N TYR A 149 6.39 -13.21 -7.21
CA TYR A 149 7.53 -13.39 -8.10
C TYR A 149 7.27 -12.62 -9.39
N GLY A 150 8.31 -12.09 -10.00
CA GLY A 150 8.20 -11.46 -11.31
C GLY A 150 9.48 -10.77 -11.73
N TYR A 151 9.34 -9.74 -12.54
CA TYR A 151 10.48 -8.97 -13.07
C TYR A 151 10.23 -7.48 -12.92
N VAL A 152 11.32 -6.73 -12.73
CA VAL A 152 11.37 -5.29 -12.97
C VAL A 152 12.14 -5.05 -14.24
N TYR A 153 11.56 -4.27 -15.15
CA TYR A 153 12.13 -3.91 -16.44
C TYR A 153 12.42 -2.42 -16.48
N ASN A 154 13.63 -2.04 -16.91
CA ASN A 154 13.98 -0.63 -17.08
C ASN A 154 13.77 -0.17 -18.52
N ASN A 155 12.66 0.55 -18.73
CA ASN A 155 12.29 1.19 -19.99
C ASN A 155 12.65 2.69 -20.02
N SER A 156 13.48 3.17 -19.10
CA SER A 156 13.97 4.55 -19.07
C SER A 156 15.30 4.67 -19.82
N SER A 157 15.82 5.90 -19.96
CA SER A 157 17.18 6.12 -20.45
C SER A 157 18.27 6.07 -19.37
N LYS A 158 17.91 5.87 -18.09
CA LYS A 158 18.83 5.93 -16.95
C LYS A 158 19.18 4.56 -16.38
N THR A 159 20.39 4.40 -15.88
CA THR A 159 20.82 3.23 -15.12
C THR A 159 20.45 3.39 -13.65
N PHE A 160 19.85 2.37 -13.04
CA PHE A 160 19.45 2.39 -11.63
C PHE A 160 20.32 1.46 -10.80
N ALA A 161 20.79 1.94 -9.64
CA ALA A 161 21.68 1.18 -8.76
C ALA A 161 20.92 0.43 -7.65
N VAL A 162 19.84 1.04 -7.16
CA VAL A 162 19.00 0.48 -6.09
C VAL A 162 17.57 0.58 -6.56
N ILE A 163 16.86 -0.55 -6.52
CA ILE A 163 15.46 -0.65 -6.85
C ILE A 163 14.77 -1.26 -5.63
N GLU A 164 13.80 -0.54 -5.08
CA GLU A 164 12.96 -1.00 -3.99
C GLU A 164 11.59 -1.34 -4.54
N VAL A 165 11.18 -2.59 -4.41
CA VAL A 165 9.81 -3.02 -4.73
C VAL A 165 9.05 -3.18 -3.43
N TRP A 166 7.99 -2.39 -3.25
CA TRP A 166 7.04 -2.50 -2.16
C TRP A 166 5.82 -3.30 -2.61
N ALA A 167 5.36 -4.23 -1.79
CA ALA A 167 4.11 -4.95 -1.98
C ALA A 167 3.12 -4.57 -0.88
N LEU A 168 2.02 -3.91 -1.27
CA LEU A 168 0.92 -3.55 -0.39
C LEU A 168 -0.18 -4.58 -0.50
N LEU A 169 -0.57 -5.19 0.60
CA LEU A 169 -1.58 -6.24 0.65
C LEU A 169 -2.90 -5.69 1.22
N TYR A 170 -4.00 -6.03 0.57
CA TYR A 170 -5.34 -5.55 0.92
C TYR A 170 -6.28 -6.73 1.14
N ASP A 171 -7.16 -6.59 2.14
CA ASP A 171 -8.28 -7.50 2.36
C ASP A 171 -9.35 -7.38 1.24
N GLU A 172 -10.33 -8.27 1.25
CA GLU A 172 -11.45 -8.28 0.29
C GLU A 172 -12.31 -7.00 0.33
N LYS A 173 -12.19 -6.19 1.38
CA LYS A 173 -12.88 -4.90 1.53
C LYS A 173 -12.05 -3.75 0.95
N GLY A 174 -10.89 -4.03 0.35
CA GLY A 174 -9.99 -3.04 -0.22
C GLY A 174 -9.25 -2.23 0.84
N ILE A 175 -8.96 -2.85 1.99
CA ILE A 175 -8.31 -2.19 3.11
C ILE A 175 -6.96 -2.84 3.35
N ARG A 176 -5.92 -2.00 3.44
CA ARG A 176 -4.55 -2.50 3.58
C ARG A 176 -4.38 -3.24 4.90
N THR A 177 -3.82 -4.43 4.83
CA THR A 177 -3.57 -5.34 5.97
C THR A 177 -2.09 -5.49 6.28
N ALA A 178 -1.23 -5.37 5.28
CA ALA A 178 0.21 -5.47 5.43
C ALA A 178 0.94 -4.74 4.30
N ASP A 179 2.22 -4.46 4.52
CA ASP A 179 3.17 -4.05 3.50
C ASP A 179 4.50 -4.78 3.73
N THR A 180 5.23 -5.05 2.65
CA THR A 180 6.61 -5.52 2.69
C THR A 180 7.39 -4.84 1.57
N PHE A 181 8.71 -4.96 1.61
CA PHE A 181 9.57 -4.50 0.54
C PHE A 181 10.72 -5.47 0.31
N PHE A 182 11.28 -5.40 -0.89
CA PHE A 182 12.47 -6.13 -1.27
C PHE A 182 13.40 -5.24 -2.09
N TYR A 183 14.70 -5.40 -1.87
CA TYR A 183 15.73 -4.77 -2.67
C TYR A 183 16.08 -5.65 -3.87
N VAL A 184 15.79 -5.16 -5.06
CA VAL A 184 16.26 -5.79 -6.27
C VAL A 184 17.70 -5.33 -6.52
N LEU A 185 18.66 -6.13 -6.08
CA LEU A 185 20.09 -5.95 -6.39
C LEU A 185 20.44 -6.80 -7.61
N ALA A 186 20.67 -6.15 -8.76
CA ALA A 186 21.05 -6.87 -9.98
C ALA A 186 22.44 -7.53 -9.87
N PRO A 187 22.72 -8.63 -10.61
CA PRO A 187 24.08 -9.12 -10.80
C PRO A 187 24.93 -8.02 -11.45
N GLY A 188 25.90 -7.48 -10.70
CA GLY A 188 26.67 -6.29 -11.13
C GLY A 188 26.16 -4.95 -10.58
N ASN A 189 25.11 -4.96 -9.73
CA ASN A 189 24.52 -3.84 -8.98
C ASN A 189 23.79 -2.75 -9.79
N TYR A 190 23.45 -2.98 -11.06
CA TYR A 190 22.75 -1.98 -11.86
C TYR A 190 21.70 -2.58 -12.79
N LEU A 191 20.54 -1.93 -12.89
CA LEU A 191 19.54 -2.16 -13.93
C LEU A 191 19.72 -1.13 -15.05
N VAL A 192 20.31 -1.54 -16.16
CA VAL A 192 20.63 -0.65 -17.29
C VAL A 192 19.41 -0.40 -18.20
N PRO A 193 19.38 0.74 -18.92
CA PRO A 193 18.41 1.02 -19.97
C PRO A 193 18.34 -0.04 -21.06
N GLY A 194 17.25 -0.04 -21.83
CA GLY A 194 17.13 -0.86 -23.04
C GLY A 194 16.61 -2.28 -22.77
N GLY A 195 15.98 -2.48 -21.62
CA GLY A 195 15.10 -3.62 -21.43
C GLY A 195 15.72 -4.88 -20.87
N GLN A 196 16.80 -4.72 -20.11
CA GLN A 196 17.17 -5.79 -19.19
C GLN A 196 16.05 -5.95 -18.16
N THR A 197 15.65 -7.19 -17.97
CA THR A 197 14.79 -7.60 -16.87
C THR A 197 15.66 -7.99 -15.69
N GLN A 198 15.22 -7.64 -14.50
CA GLN A 198 15.78 -8.17 -13.27
C GLN A 198 14.70 -8.92 -12.53
N GLU A 199 15.02 -10.15 -12.12
CA GLU A 199 14.13 -10.95 -11.29
C GLU A 199 13.87 -10.23 -9.96
N MET A 200 12.60 -10.16 -9.61
CA MET A 200 12.14 -9.74 -8.28
C MET A 200 11.52 -10.93 -7.58
N PHE A 201 11.85 -11.05 -6.30
CA PHE A 201 11.26 -12.03 -5.41
C PHE A 201 10.90 -11.34 -4.10
N VAL A 202 9.60 -11.20 -3.85
CA VAL A 202 9.07 -10.56 -2.65
C VAL A 202 8.43 -11.64 -1.81
N ILE A 203 8.95 -11.88 -0.61
CA ILE A 203 8.27 -12.69 0.40
C ILE A 203 7.65 -11.72 1.41
N ASN A 204 6.38 -11.90 1.71
CA ASN A 204 5.76 -11.32 2.88
C ASN A 204 5.29 -12.42 3.82
N THR A 205 5.63 -12.30 5.11
CA THR A 205 4.94 -13.03 6.16
C THR A 205 3.70 -12.23 6.51
N VAL A 206 2.58 -12.64 5.93
CA VAL A 206 1.28 -12.06 6.28
C VAL A 206 0.88 -12.72 7.58
N PHE A 207 0.69 -11.92 8.63
CA PHE A 207 -0.01 -12.37 9.84
C PHE A 207 -1.46 -12.65 9.45
N ALA A 208 -1.68 -13.83 8.88
CA ALA A 208 -2.94 -14.25 8.35
C ALA A 208 -3.76 -14.81 9.51
N ASN A 209 -4.80 -14.07 9.87
CA ASN A 209 -6.01 -14.71 10.34
C ASN A 209 -6.81 -15.05 9.08
N ASP A 210 -7.04 -16.34 8.80
CA ASP A 210 -8.00 -17.02 7.89
C ASP A 210 -8.43 -16.41 6.52
N ALA A 211 -7.89 -15.26 6.08
CA ALA A 211 -8.43 -14.47 4.97
C ALA A 211 -7.43 -14.24 3.82
N CYS A 212 -6.37 -15.06 3.73
CA CYS A 212 -5.40 -14.95 2.63
C CYS A 212 -5.98 -15.29 1.24
N GLU A 213 -7.15 -15.94 1.16
CA GLU A 213 -7.74 -16.41 -0.10
C GLU A 213 -8.20 -15.28 -1.05
N ARG A 214 -8.29 -14.02 -0.57
CA ARG A 214 -8.83 -12.89 -1.34
C ARG A 214 -8.01 -11.62 -1.23
N LEU A 215 -6.69 -11.75 -1.14
CA LEU A 215 -5.80 -10.62 -1.05
C LEU A 215 -5.60 -9.95 -2.42
N ALA A 216 -5.85 -8.64 -2.50
CA ALA A 216 -5.35 -7.82 -3.59
C ALA A 216 -3.95 -7.31 -3.24
N CYS A 217 -3.08 -7.16 -4.22
CA CYS A 217 -1.76 -6.60 -4.02
C CYS A 217 -1.47 -5.46 -5.00
N ILE A 218 -0.88 -4.39 -4.48
CA ILE A 218 -0.33 -3.30 -5.28
C ILE A 218 1.19 -3.35 -5.14
N LEU A 219 1.88 -3.47 -6.27
CA LEU A 219 3.33 -3.29 -6.33
C LEU A 219 3.66 -1.84 -6.63
N LEU A 220 4.63 -1.33 -5.90
CA LEU A 220 5.27 -0.04 -6.09
C LEU A 220 6.77 -0.33 -6.27
N VAL A 221 7.43 0.36 -7.19
CA VAL A 221 8.86 0.34 -7.48
C VAL A 221 9.51 1.74 -7.44
N GLU A 222 10.32 2.01 -6.42
CA GLU A 222 11.15 3.22 -6.36
C GLU A 222 12.60 2.89 -6.72
N THR A 223 13.33 3.85 -7.29
CA THR A 223 14.79 3.76 -7.39
C THR A 223 15.45 4.80 -6.52
N LYS A 224 16.55 4.40 -5.90
CA LYS A 224 17.41 5.28 -5.12
C LYS A 224 18.76 5.42 -5.81
N GLN A 225 19.27 6.63 -5.89
CA GLN A 225 20.65 6.83 -6.31
C GLN A 225 21.60 6.35 -5.21
N ARG A 226 22.71 5.75 -5.62
CA ARG A 226 23.74 5.27 -4.69
C ARG A 226 24.60 6.45 -4.23
N GLY A 227 24.48 6.83 -2.95
CA GLY A 227 25.26 7.91 -2.31
C GLY A 227 24.37 9.00 -1.70
N ASN A 228 24.97 10.01 -1.07
CA ASN A 228 24.25 11.14 -0.43
C ASN A 228 23.56 12.09 -1.43
N GLN A 229 23.41 11.70 -2.70
CA GLN A 229 22.64 12.47 -3.67
C GLN A 229 21.18 12.07 -3.52
N SER A 230 20.41 12.93 -2.85
CA SER A 230 18.96 12.85 -2.71
C SER A 230 18.31 13.05 -4.07
N GLY A 231 18.19 11.94 -4.79
CA GLY A 231 17.53 11.88 -6.08
C GLY A 231 16.85 10.55 -6.22
N CYS A 232 15.82 10.28 -5.40
CA CYS A 232 14.94 9.17 -5.70
C CYS A 232 14.16 9.45 -6.99
N GLN A 233 14.11 8.44 -7.83
CA GLN A 233 13.43 8.49 -9.12
C GLN A 233 12.64 7.18 -9.21
N GLY A 234 11.31 7.23 -9.16
CA GLY A 234 10.45 6.09 -9.47
C GLY A 234 9.00 6.41 -9.18
N ASP A 235 8.05 6.00 -10.03
CA ASP A 235 7.33 4.74 -9.73
C ASP A 235 6.07 4.46 -10.61
N GLN A 236 5.96 3.21 -11.07
CA GLN A 236 4.75 2.58 -11.59
C GLN A 236 3.99 1.78 -10.51
N GLU A 237 2.71 2.10 -10.30
CA GLU A 237 1.79 1.26 -9.53
C GLU A 237 1.20 0.15 -10.40
N VAL A 238 1.30 -1.12 -9.96
CA VAL A 238 0.65 -2.27 -10.61
C VAL A 238 -0.26 -2.99 -9.63
N LEU A 239 -1.56 -3.03 -9.94
CA LEU A 239 -2.55 -3.82 -9.19
C LEU A 239 -2.65 -5.24 -9.77
N PHE A 240 -2.56 -6.24 -8.92
CA PHE A 240 -2.80 -7.65 -9.27
C PHE A 240 -3.45 -8.40 -8.10
N PHE A 241 -4.13 -9.50 -8.39
CA PHE A 241 -4.85 -10.29 -7.39
C PHE A 241 -4.04 -11.55 -7.04
N LEU A 242 -3.84 -11.79 -5.74
CA LEU A 242 -3.19 -13.01 -5.25
C LEU A 242 -4.23 -14.13 -5.28
N LYS A 243 -4.22 -14.98 -6.32
CA LYS A 243 -5.11 -16.15 -6.33
C LYS A 243 -4.36 -17.38 -5.84
N GLY A 244 -4.89 -18.01 -4.79
CA GLY A 244 -4.44 -19.31 -4.27
C GLY A 244 -4.85 -20.49 -5.16
N GLY A 245 -4.36 -20.50 -6.40
CA GLY A 245 -4.27 -21.73 -7.19
C GLY A 245 -2.83 -22.26 -7.14
N PRO A 246 -2.59 -23.58 -7.28
CA PRO A 246 -1.23 -24.11 -7.35
C PRO A 246 -0.44 -23.37 -8.45
N PRO A 247 0.90 -23.24 -8.31
CA PRO A 247 1.73 -22.65 -9.36
C PRO A 247 1.38 -23.35 -10.67
N PRO A 248 1.25 -22.62 -11.80
CA PRO A 248 0.94 -23.23 -13.08
C PRO A 248 2.10 -24.15 -13.46
N THR A 249 1.99 -25.42 -13.10
CA THR A 249 2.77 -26.50 -13.70
C THR A 249 2.24 -26.62 -15.11
N GLY A 250 2.86 -25.86 -16.02
CA GLY A 250 2.62 -25.84 -17.46
C GLY A 250 1.27 -26.38 -17.92
N GLU A 251 0.27 -25.51 -18.07
CA GLU A 251 -0.62 -25.44 -19.24
C GLU A 251 -1.82 -24.49 -19.00
N SER A 252 -2.05 -23.63 -20.00
CA SER A 252 -3.19 -22.73 -20.23
C SER A 252 -3.37 -21.48 -19.33
N PHE A 253 -3.35 -20.32 -20.00
CA PHE A 253 -3.65 -18.99 -19.46
C PHE A 253 -5.18 -18.81 -19.36
N ASP A 254 -5.71 -18.52 -18.17
CA ASP A 254 -7.15 -18.34 -17.95
C ASP A 254 -7.61 -16.94 -18.40
N PHE A 255 -8.28 -16.88 -19.56
CA PHE A 255 -8.82 -15.68 -20.19
C PHE A 255 -9.82 -14.88 -19.34
N ARG A 256 -10.38 -15.47 -18.28
CA ARG A 256 -11.34 -14.77 -17.39
C ARG A 256 -10.72 -13.55 -16.71
N TRP A 257 -9.41 -13.56 -16.48
CA TRP A 257 -8.68 -12.44 -15.86
C TRP A 257 -8.49 -11.25 -16.80
N LEU A 258 -8.27 -11.49 -18.09
CA LEU A 258 -8.24 -10.44 -19.11
C LEU A 258 -9.59 -9.73 -19.21
N VAL A 259 -10.68 -10.48 -19.12
CA VAL A 259 -12.04 -9.92 -19.12
C VAL A 259 -12.27 -9.04 -17.89
N LEU A 260 -11.86 -9.49 -16.70
CA LEU A 260 -12.03 -8.71 -15.47
C LEU A 260 -11.19 -7.42 -15.48
N ALA A 261 -9.93 -7.50 -15.92
CA ALA A 261 -9.07 -6.34 -16.09
C ALA A 261 -9.61 -5.36 -17.15
N ALA A 262 -10.14 -5.87 -18.27
CA ALA A 262 -10.78 -5.05 -19.30
C ALA A 262 -12.04 -4.35 -18.77
N VAL A 263 -12.87 -5.02 -17.97
CA VAL A 263 -14.08 -4.42 -17.36
C VAL A 263 -13.70 -3.30 -16.39
N VAL A 264 -12.70 -3.50 -15.54
CA VAL A 264 -12.21 -2.46 -14.62
C VAL A 264 -11.66 -1.27 -15.42
N LEU A 265 -10.83 -1.52 -16.43
CA LEU A 265 -10.26 -0.47 -17.29
C LEU A 265 -11.36 0.32 -18.01
N LEU A 266 -12.36 -0.35 -18.58
CA LEU A 266 -13.49 0.29 -19.25
C LEU A 266 -14.35 1.11 -18.29
N THR A 267 -14.51 0.66 -17.04
CA THR A 267 -15.26 1.39 -16.00
C THR A 267 -14.54 2.68 -15.60
N VAL A 268 -13.21 2.63 -15.47
CA VAL A 268 -12.38 3.81 -15.18
C VAL A 268 -12.43 4.79 -16.37
N ILE A 269 -12.25 4.32 -17.60
CA ILE A 269 -12.32 5.15 -18.81
C ILE A 269 -13.71 5.81 -18.93
N GLY A 270 -14.79 5.05 -18.69
CA GLY A 270 -16.16 5.56 -18.71
C GLY A 270 -16.39 6.66 -17.67
N SER A 271 -15.86 6.48 -16.46
CA SER A 271 -15.97 7.46 -15.37
C SER A 271 -15.23 8.76 -15.70
N VAL A 272 -13.99 8.66 -16.22
CA VAL A 272 -13.20 9.83 -16.64
C VAL A 272 -13.87 10.58 -17.81
N TYR A 273 -14.38 9.85 -18.80
CA TYR A 273 -15.11 10.44 -19.93
C TYR A 273 -16.35 11.20 -19.46
N PHE A 274 -17.13 10.61 -18.55
CA PHE A 274 -18.35 11.23 -18.02
C PHE A 274 -18.07 12.52 -17.24
N VAL A 275 -17.01 12.55 -16.43
CA VAL A 275 -16.57 13.75 -15.70
C VAL A 275 -16.14 14.87 -16.66
N ARG A 276 -15.36 14.54 -17.71
CA ARG A 276 -14.96 15.52 -18.74
C ARG A 276 -16.17 16.10 -19.48
N LYS A 277 -17.14 15.27 -19.86
CA LYS A 277 -18.36 15.70 -20.55
C LYS A 277 -19.23 16.63 -19.68
N ARG A 278 -19.33 16.38 -18.38
CA ARG A 278 -20.03 17.27 -17.44
C ARG A 278 -19.33 18.63 -17.29
N ARG A 279 -17.99 18.65 -17.24
CA ARG A 279 -17.22 19.91 -17.19
C ARG A 279 -17.44 20.76 -18.44
N GLN A 280 -17.44 20.16 -19.63
CA GLN A 280 -17.70 20.89 -20.89
C GLN A 280 -19.11 21.48 -20.95
N LYS A 281 -20.14 20.80 -20.41
CA LYS A 281 -21.50 21.35 -20.33
C LYS A 281 -21.60 22.56 -19.39
N ARG A 282 -20.91 22.55 -18.24
CA ARG A 282 -20.93 23.70 -17.31
C ARG A 282 -20.28 24.95 -17.89
N VAL A 283 -19.19 24.82 -18.65
CA VAL A 283 -18.50 25.98 -19.27
C VAL A 283 -19.40 26.68 -20.31
N ARG A 284 -20.32 25.96 -20.97
CA ARG A 284 -21.25 26.57 -21.93
C ARG A 284 -22.39 27.37 -21.29
N HIS A 285 -22.77 27.10 -20.05
CA HIS A 285 -23.82 27.85 -19.35
C HIS A 285 -23.33 29.10 -18.61
N VAL A 286 -22.01 29.33 -18.53
CA VAL A 286 -21.45 30.54 -17.92
C VAL A 286 -21.17 31.64 -18.96
N ARG A 287 -21.42 31.37 -20.25
CA ARG A 287 -21.18 32.30 -21.37
C ARG A 287 -22.44 32.69 -22.15
N SER A 288 -23.62 32.43 -21.60
CA SER A 288 -24.92 32.90 -22.11
C SER A 288 -25.62 33.69 -21.03
#